data_AF-A0A1Q7NG89-F1
#
_entry.id   AF-A0A1Q7NG89-F1
#
_cell.length_a   1.000
_cell.length_b   1.000
_cell.length_c   1.000
_cell.angle_alpha   90.00
_cell.angle_beta   90.00
_cell.angle_gamma   90.00
#
_symmetry.space_group_name_H-M   'P 1'
#
loop_
_entity.id
_entity.type
_entity.pdbx_description
1 polymer ?
#
loop_
_entity_poly.entity_id
_entity_poly.type
_entity_poly.pdbx_seq_one_letter_code
_entity_poly.pdbx_strand_id
1 'polypeptide(L)'
;MKLLLVLAATLVAAMPPIQTVIPQAPEMIVLKFSCGKQESGGHMIRSVQEPDPPMNEPIHIDMSKKEEPQEIKNRRDLAERRADMRAAEINAALSNQKSRTVYFYHLEVRNTSTKVVKSFAWAYQPGDSPDPSDRQFFCLVKAKPSESKEFDLFTPLAPSRVVDASKAGDKPKENSIGSIVINKIEYMDGSVWKRPGWNPATFTADATGKVATGKCIGL
;
A
#
# COMPACT_ATOMS: atom_id res chain seq x y z
N MET A 1 42.22 -82.35 -8.84
CA MET A 1 42.28 -81.07 -8.08
C MET A 1 41.44 -80.05 -8.83
N LYS A 2 40.27 -79.68 -8.28
CA LYS A 2 39.32 -78.72 -8.88
C LYS A 2 39.65 -77.33 -8.36
N LEU A 3 39.96 -76.38 -9.24
CA LEU A 3 40.17 -74.97 -8.89
C LEU A 3 38.91 -74.20 -9.33
N LEU A 4 38.07 -73.82 -8.35
CA LEU A 4 36.93 -72.92 -8.55
C LEU A 4 37.44 -71.48 -8.46
N LEU A 5 37.23 -70.71 -9.53
CA LEU A 5 37.54 -69.29 -9.61
C LEU A 5 36.21 -68.53 -9.47
N VAL A 6 36.01 -67.87 -8.32
CA VAL A 6 34.82 -67.06 -8.02
C VAL A 6 35.08 -65.63 -8.50
N LEU A 7 34.38 -65.20 -9.55
CA LEU A 7 34.33 -63.80 -9.97
C LEU A 7 33.29 -63.06 -9.11
N ALA A 8 33.74 -62.11 -8.30
CA ALA A 8 32.89 -61.15 -7.60
C ALA A 8 32.68 -59.92 -8.50
N ALA A 9 31.44 -59.75 -8.99
CA ALA A 9 31.03 -58.55 -9.72
C ALA A 9 30.60 -57.46 -8.73
N THR A 10 31.42 -56.41 -8.58
CA THR A 10 31.08 -55.22 -7.81
C THR A 10 30.17 -54.31 -8.62
N LEU A 11 28.89 -54.21 -8.23
CA LEU A 11 27.97 -53.17 -8.69
C LEU A 11 28.41 -51.82 -8.11
N VAL A 12 28.89 -50.92 -8.96
CA VAL A 12 29.06 -49.50 -8.62
C VAL A 12 27.72 -48.81 -8.84
N ALA A 13 27.03 -48.47 -7.75
CA ALA A 13 25.83 -47.65 -7.78
C ALA A 13 26.21 -46.21 -8.17
N ALA A 14 25.92 -45.83 -9.42
CA ALA A 14 26.03 -44.45 -9.88
C ALA A 14 24.94 -43.61 -9.20
N MET A 15 25.30 -42.86 -8.14
CA MET A 15 24.43 -41.81 -7.62
C MET A 15 24.34 -40.67 -8.65
N PRO A 16 23.14 -40.15 -8.95
CA PRO A 16 23.01 -38.99 -9.83
C PRO A 16 23.66 -37.77 -9.15
N PRO A 17 24.32 -36.88 -9.91
CA PRO A 17 24.89 -35.68 -9.35
C PRO A 17 23.79 -34.82 -8.71
N ILE A 18 24.00 -34.46 -7.45
CA ILE A 18 23.23 -33.42 -6.76
C ILE A 18 23.47 -32.12 -7.53
N GLN A 19 22.51 -31.74 -8.38
CA GLN A 19 22.52 -30.44 -9.04
C GLN A 19 22.34 -29.38 -7.97
N THR A 20 23.42 -28.70 -7.61
CA THR A 20 23.38 -27.46 -6.88
C THR A 20 22.61 -26.45 -7.73
N VAL A 21 21.33 -26.24 -7.39
CA VAL A 21 20.50 -25.21 -8.02
C VAL A 21 21.15 -23.86 -7.72
N ILE A 22 21.90 -23.34 -8.70
CA ILE A 22 22.46 -22.00 -8.65
C ILE A 22 21.29 -21.04 -8.42
N PRO A 23 21.36 -20.12 -7.43
CA PRO A 23 20.30 -19.14 -7.19
C PRO A 23 20.09 -18.29 -8.45
N GLN A 24 19.03 -18.59 -9.20
CA GLN A 24 18.66 -17.77 -10.36
C GLN A 24 18.17 -16.42 -9.86
N ALA A 25 18.76 -15.35 -10.38
CA ALA A 25 18.29 -13.98 -10.15
C ALA A 25 16.80 -13.85 -10.50
N PRO A 26 16.03 -12.97 -9.83
CA PRO A 26 14.63 -12.76 -10.16
C PRO A 26 14.49 -12.31 -11.62
N GLU A 27 13.59 -12.94 -12.37
CA GLU A 27 13.25 -12.54 -13.74
C GLU A 27 12.27 -11.35 -13.79
N MET A 28 12.24 -10.57 -12.71
CA MET A 28 11.51 -9.33 -12.59
C MET A 28 12.41 -8.32 -11.87
N ILE A 29 12.60 -7.17 -12.51
CA ILE A 29 13.45 -6.10 -12.00
C ILE A 29 12.60 -4.94 -11.52
N VAL A 30 13.04 -4.29 -10.45
CA VAL A 30 12.46 -3.04 -9.97
C VAL A 30 13.16 -1.90 -10.70
N LEU A 31 12.40 -1.09 -11.42
CA LEU A 31 12.91 0.08 -12.14
C LEU A 31 12.92 1.31 -11.24
N LYS A 32 11.83 1.52 -10.52
CA LYS A 32 11.62 2.69 -9.68
C LYS A 32 10.86 2.31 -8.42
N PHE A 33 11.23 2.93 -7.31
CA PHE A 33 10.53 2.80 -6.05
C PHE A 33 10.47 4.14 -5.34
N SER A 34 9.31 4.46 -4.77
CA SER A 34 9.17 5.56 -3.81
C SER A 34 8.14 5.21 -2.76
N CYS A 35 8.34 5.69 -1.54
CA CYS A 35 7.36 5.58 -0.47
C CYS A 35 7.26 6.89 0.29
N GLY A 36 6.10 7.13 0.89
CA GLY A 36 5.90 8.34 1.66
C GLY A 36 4.67 8.25 2.55
N LYS A 37 4.41 9.35 3.26
CA LYS A 37 3.18 9.55 4.02
C LYS A 37 2.31 10.56 3.29
N GLN A 38 1.02 10.28 3.23
CA GLN A 38 -0.01 11.19 2.82
C GLN A 38 -0.97 11.34 3.99
N GLU A 39 -1.12 12.57 4.47
CA GLU A 39 -2.23 12.87 5.35
C GLU A 39 -3.47 12.86 4.47
N SER A 40 -4.41 11.93 4.70
CA SER A 40 -5.72 12.05 4.08
C SER A 40 -6.40 13.22 4.77
N GLY A 41 -6.11 14.43 4.29
CA GLY A 41 -6.71 15.64 4.81
C GLY A 41 -8.22 15.49 4.67
N GLY A 42 -8.93 15.54 5.79
CA GLY A 42 -10.37 15.78 5.84
C GLY A 42 -10.74 17.18 5.34
N HIS A 43 -9.98 17.76 4.41
CA HIS A 43 -10.34 18.97 3.71
C HIS A 43 -11.19 18.60 2.49
N MET A 44 -12.40 18.10 2.77
CA MET A 44 -13.52 18.73 2.11
C MET A 44 -13.69 20.09 2.78
N ILE A 45 -12.88 21.07 2.38
CA ILE A 45 -13.33 22.46 2.45
C ILE A 45 -14.56 22.47 1.54
N ARG A 46 -15.76 22.38 2.13
CA ARG A 46 -16.93 22.88 1.44
C ARG A 46 -16.64 24.34 1.14
N SER A 47 -16.88 24.70 -0.12
CA SER A 47 -16.79 26.05 -0.62
C SER A 47 -17.33 27.04 0.41
N VAL A 48 -16.55 28.09 0.66
CA VAL A 48 -17.01 29.30 1.31
C VAL A 48 -18.15 29.87 0.46
N GLN A 49 -19.36 29.48 0.79
CA GLN A 49 -20.63 30.04 0.36
C GLN A 49 -21.39 30.13 1.67
N GLU A 50 -21.24 31.15 2.51
CA GLU A 50 -20.88 32.55 2.28
C GLU A 50 -19.89 33.00 3.38
N PRO A 51 -19.04 34.02 3.16
CA PRO A 51 -18.37 34.67 4.28
C PRO A 51 -19.45 35.20 5.24
N ASP A 52 -19.35 34.87 6.52
CA ASP A 52 -20.19 35.51 7.54
C ASP A 52 -20.13 37.02 7.32
N PRO A 53 -21.27 37.73 7.27
CA PRO A 53 -21.27 39.16 7.05
C PRO A 53 -20.37 39.80 8.12
N PRO A 54 -19.51 40.77 7.74
CA PRO A 54 -18.60 41.37 8.68
C PRO A 54 -19.39 41.92 9.86
N MET A 55 -18.92 41.63 11.08
CA MET A 55 -19.61 41.89 12.36
C MET A 55 -19.94 43.38 12.64
N ASN A 56 -19.68 44.26 11.67
CA ASN A 56 -19.89 45.70 11.72
C ASN A 56 -20.87 46.21 10.65
N GLU A 57 -21.60 45.36 9.93
CA GLU A 57 -22.68 45.87 9.07
C GLU A 57 -23.85 46.37 9.95
N PRO A 58 -24.26 47.65 9.80
CA PRO A 58 -25.46 48.13 10.47
C PRO A 58 -26.65 47.30 10.00
N ILE A 59 -27.41 46.76 10.94
CA ILE A 59 -28.60 45.97 10.66
C ILE A 59 -29.53 46.80 9.77
N HIS A 60 -29.61 46.46 8.48
CA HIS A 60 -30.60 47.03 7.58
C HIS A 60 -31.96 46.46 7.96
N ILE A 61 -32.66 47.17 8.84
CA ILE A 61 -34.06 46.88 9.15
C ILE A 61 -34.86 47.28 7.91
N ASP A 62 -35.20 46.31 7.08
CA ASP A 62 -36.20 46.50 6.04
C ASP A 62 -37.55 46.84 6.71
N MET A 63 -37.87 48.13 6.73
CA MET A 63 -39.06 48.66 7.38
C MET A 63 -40.35 48.34 6.61
N SER A 64 -40.28 47.62 5.49
CA SER A 64 -41.45 47.17 4.71
C SER A 64 -42.24 46.04 5.39
N LYS A 65 -41.69 45.34 6.39
CA LYS A 65 -42.35 44.25 7.13
C LYS A 65 -42.96 44.69 8.47
N LYS A 66 -43.74 45.77 8.46
CA LYS A 66 -44.24 46.41 9.69
C LYS A 66 -45.41 45.70 10.39
N GLU A 67 -45.95 44.62 9.82
CA GLU A 67 -47.15 43.94 10.34
C GLU A 67 -47.04 42.40 10.35
N GLU A 68 -45.85 41.85 10.58
CA GLU A 68 -45.74 40.42 10.84
C GLU A 68 -46.04 40.15 12.33
N PRO A 69 -47.08 39.35 12.67
CA PRO A 69 -47.38 39.03 14.06
C PRO A 69 -46.14 38.47 14.76
N GLN A 70 -45.87 38.94 15.98
CA GLN A 70 -44.69 38.57 16.79
C GLN A 70 -44.46 37.05 16.84
N GLU A 71 -45.55 36.28 16.85
CA GLU A 71 -45.54 34.81 16.84
C GLU A 71 -44.93 34.21 15.57
N ILE A 72 -45.21 34.78 14.40
CA ILE A 72 -44.65 34.32 13.11
C ILE A 72 -43.15 34.63 13.06
N LYS A 73 -42.75 35.80 13.56
CA LYS A 73 -41.34 36.18 13.68
C LYS A 73 -40.58 35.23 14.61
N ASN A 74 -41.14 34.94 15.80
CA ASN A 74 -40.55 34.01 16.76
C ASN A 74 -40.45 32.59 16.19
N ARG A 75 -41.44 32.14 15.43
CA ARG A 75 -41.44 30.82 14.78
C ARG A 75 -40.37 30.71 13.70
N ARG A 76 -40.14 31.77 12.91
CA ARG A 76 -39.08 31.83 11.90
C ARG A 76 -37.69 31.82 12.55
N ASP A 77 -37.47 32.68 13.55
CA ASP A 77 -36.21 32.76 14.29
C ASP A 77 -35.86 31.43 14.98
N LEU A 78 -36.84 30.76 15.61
CA LEU A 78 -36.65 29.42 16.16
C LEU A 78 -36.31 28.35 15.11
N ALA A 79 -36.81 28.49 13.88
CA ALA A 79 -36.51 27.56 12.79
C ALA A 79 -35.10 27.77 12.24
N GLU A 80 -34.68 29.03 12.09
CA GLU A 80 -33.35 29.45 11.65
C GLU A 80 -32.28 28.99 12.65
N ARG A 81 -32.44 29.29 13.94
CA ARG A 81 -31.52 28.82 15.00
C ARG A 81 -31.39 27.30 15.04
N ARG A 82 -32.47 26.56 14.75
CA ARG A 82 -32.43 25.08 14.66
C ARG A 82 -31.74 24.58 13.40
N ALA A 83 -31.73 25.35 12.31
CA ALA A 83 -30.97 25.05 11.12
C ALA A 83 -29.47 25.29 11.37
N ASP A 84 -29.13 26.40 12.01
CA ASP A 84 -27.75 26.76 12.36
C ASP A 84 -27.13 25.77 13.34
N MET A 85 -27.86 25.38 14.40
CA MET A 85 -27.38 24.35 15.32
C MET A 85 -27.12 23.02 14.61
N ARG A 86 -28.01 22.60 13.68
CA ARG A 86 -27.79 21.38 12.90
C ARG A 86 -26.60 21.50 11.95
N ALA A 87 -26.41 22.65 11.32
CA ALA A 87 -25.25 22.90 10.48
C ALA A 87 -23.94 22.87 11.30
N ALA A 88 -23.93 23.49 12.48
CA ALA A 88 -22.81 23.46 13.41
C ALA A 88 -22.51 22.04 13.92
N GLU A 89 -23.53 21.25 14.25
CA GLU A 89 -23.38 19.83 14.65
C GLU A 89 -22.78 18.99 13.51
N ILE A 90 -23.26 19.16 12.27
CA ILE A 90 -22.71 18.48 11.09
C ILE A 90 -21.26 18.88 10.87
N ASN A 91 -20.94 20.18 10.96
CA ASN A 91 -19.58 20.68 10.80
C ASN A 91 -18.64 20.17 11.92
N ALA A 92 -19.11 20.14 13.16
CA ALA A 92 -18.37 19.56 14.28
C ALA A 92 -18.14 18.06 14.11
N ALA A 93 -19.14 17.31 13.62
CA ALA A 93 -19.00 15.89 13.33
C ALA A 93 -18.00 15.62 12.18
N LEU A 94 -18.00 16.47 11.14
CA LEU A 94 -17.07 16.41 10.02
C LEU A 94 -15.65 16.82 10.43
N SER A 95 -15.49 17.87 11.24
CA SER A 95 -14.18 18.31 11.75
C SER A 95 -13.58 17.29 12.73
N ASN A 96 -14.42 16.51 13.41
CA ASN A 96 -13.99 15.42 14.29
C ASN A 96 -13.54 14.16 13.52
N GLN A 97 -13.66 14.12 12.19
CA GLN A 97 -13.00 13.08 11.39
C GLN A 97 -11.49 13.33 11.40
N LYS A 98 -10.79 12.76 12.39
CA LYS A 98 -9.33 12.77 12.48
C LYS A 98 -8.73 12.37 11.13
N SER A 99 -7.88 13.23 10.58
CA SER A 99 -7.05 12.90 9.42
C SER A 99 -6.32 11.59 9.69
N ARG A 100 -6.56 10.58 8.87
CA ARG A 100 -5.84 9.31 8.96
C ARG A 100 -4.56 9.46 8.17
N THR A 101 -3.42 9.25 8.82
CA THR A 101 -2.14 9.11 8.10
C THR A 101 -2.19 7.82 7.30
N VAL A 102 -2.05 7.93 5.99
CA VAL A 102 -1.93 6.80 5.08
C VAL A 102 -0.52 6.83 4.50
N TYR A 103 0.11 5.67 4.38
CA TYR A 103 1.41 5.54 3.74
C TYR A 103 1.22 4.98 2.34
N PHE A 104 1.98 5.49 1.39
CA PHE A 104 1.94 5.00 0.01
C PHE A 104 3.27 4.35 -0.38
N TYR A 105 3.18 3.36 -1.26
CA TYR A 105 4.30 2.71 -1.93
C TYR A 105 3.98 2.75 -3.42
N HIS A 106 4.86 3.38 -4.18
CA HIS A 106 4.81 3.41 -5.64
C HIS A 106 5.97 2.56 -6.16
N LEU A 107 5.64 1.55 -6.95
CA LEU A 107 6.57 0.56 -7.45
C LEU A 107 6.43 0.42 -8.96
N GLU A 108 7.52 0.62 -9.70
CA GLU A 108 7.61 0.30 -11.12
C GLU A 108 8.48 -0.94 -11.31
N VAL A 109 7.93 -1.97 -11.93
CA VAL A 109 8.62 -3.24 -12.22
C VAL A 109 8.61 -3.54 -13.70
N ARG A 110 9.63 -4.24 -14.18
CA ARG A 110 9.72 -4.77 -15.54
C ARG A 110 9.90 -6.27 -15.53
N ASN A 111 9.11 -6.94 -16.34
CA ASN A 111 9.26 -8.37 -16.59
C ASN A 111 10.45 -8.60 -17.54
N THR A 112 11.51 -9.25 -17.07
CA THR A 112 12.67 -9.62 -17.90
C THR A 112 12.63 -11.07 -18.34
N SER A 113 11.64 -11.83 -17.91
CA SER A 113 11.41 -13.20 -18.37
C SER A 113 10.87 -13.25 -19.80
N THR A 114 10.95 -14.43 -20.41
CA THR A 114 10.27 -14.76 -21.67
C THR A 114 8.81 -15.16 -21.48
N LYS A 115 8.33 -15.19 -20.23
CA LYS A 115 7.00 -15.67 -19.85
C LYS A 115 6.08 -14.53 -19.46
N VAL A 116 4.77 -14.74 -19.54
CA VAL A 116 3.79 -13.79 -19.02
C VAL A 116 3.67 -13.99 -17.51
N VAL A 117 3.93 -12.95 -16.73
CA VAL A 117 3.76 -12.96 -15.28
C VAL A 117 2.28 -12.79 -14.94
N LYS A 118 1.79 -13.60 -14.00
CA LYS A 118 0.42 -13.62 -13.45
C LYS A 118 0.32 -12.92 -12.10
N SER A 119 1.33 -13.10 -11.26
CA SER A 119 1.39 -12.46 -9.94
C SER A 119 2.83 -12.41 -9.45
N PHE A 120 3.12 -11.54 -8.50
CA PHE A 120 4.40 -11.57 -7.80
C PHE A 120 4.23 -11.10 -6.36
N ALA A 121 5.13 -11.55 -5.50
CA ALA A 121 5.24 -11.11 -4.12
C ALA A 121 6.58 -10.44 -3.90
N TRP A 122 6.58 -9.35 -3.13
CA TRP A 122 7.76 -8.57 -2.82
C TRP A 122 7.74 -8.10 -1.38
N ALA A 123 8.90 -7.70 -0.86
CA ALA A 123 9.01 -7.11 0.47
C ALA A 123 9.80 -5.82 0.44
N TYR A 124 9.44 -4.90 1.34
CA TYR A 124 10.21 -3.70 1.62
C TYR A 124 11.17 -3.97 2.79
N GLN A 125 12.46 -3.75 2.57
CA GLN A 125 13.50 -3.84 3.59
C GLN A 125 13.98 -2.43 3.93
N PRO A 126 13.63 -1.88 5.11
CA PRO A 126 14.18 -0.60 5.54
C PRO A 126 15.70 -0.71 5.69
N GLY A 127 16.46 0.21 5.10
CA GLY A 127 17.92 0.07 4.95
C GLY A 127 18.68 -0.18 6.26
N ASP A 128 18.86 0.86 7.07
CA ASP A 128 19.68 0.80 8.30
C ASP A 128 18.96 0.21 9.52
N SER A 129 17.72 -0.24 9.35
CA SER A 129 16.90 -0.68 10.48
C SER A 129 16.96 -2.20 10.62
N PRO A 130 17.35 -2.75 11.78
CA PRO A 130 17.22 -4.17 12.07
C PRO A 130 15.75 -4.61 12.22
N ASP A 131 14.81 -3.68 12.04
CA ASP A 131 13.39 -3.94 12.06
C ASP A 131 13.05 -4.93 10.93
N PRO A 132 12.63 -6.17 11.28
CA PRO A 132 12.04 -7.09 10.33
C PRO A 132 10.62 -6.56 10.08
N SER A 133 10.54 -5.40 9.46
CA SER A 133 9.30 -4.91 8.90
C SER A 133 8.93 -5.93 7.83
N ASP A 134 8.17 -6.95 8.23
CA ASP A 134 7.66 -8.08 7.44
C ASP A 134 6.65 -7.63 6.37
N ARG A 135 6.81 -6.40 5.87
CA ARG A 135 5.99 -5.77 4.86
C ARG A 135 6.14 -6.55 3.59
N GLN A 136 5.22 -7.48 3.42
CA GLN A 136 5.12 -8.31 2.27
C GLN A 136 3.89 -7.86 1.50
N PHE A 137 4.07 -7.70 0.21
CA PHE A 137 3.02 -7.31 -0.70
C PHE A 137 2.85 -8.39 -1.74
N PHE A 138 1.60 -8.64 -2.10
CA PHE A 138 1.22 -9.52 -3.19
C PHE A 138 0.49 -8.70 -4.24
N CYS A 139 0.97 -8.76 -5.48
CA CYS A 139 0.43 -8.04 -6.62
C CYS A 139 -0.07 -9.01 -7.68
N LEU A 140 -1.31 -8.83 -8.13
CA LEU A 140 -1.83 -9.57 -9.26
C LEU A 140 -1.61 -8.75 -10.54
N VAL A 141 -0.90 -9.32 -11.51
CA VAL A 141 -0.44 -8.59 -12.70
C VAL A 141 -0.54 -9.46 -13.93
N LYS A 142 -0.84 -8.87 -15.08
CA LYS A 142 -0.63 -9.54 -16.37
C LYS A 142 0.44 -8.77 -17.12
N ALA A 143 1.70 -9.13 -16.89
CA ALA A 143 2.85 -8.47 -17.51
C ALA A 143 3.48 -9.39 -18.56
N LYS A 144 3.45 -8.96 -19.83
CA LYS A 144 4.10 -9.64 -20.95
C LYS A 144 5.63 -9.55 -20.83
N PRO A 145 6.38 -10.36 -21.58
CA PRO A 145 7.84 -10.23 -21.66
C PRO A 145 8.25 -8.80 -22.00
N SER A 146 9.25 -8.28 -21.31
CA SER A 146 9.77 -6.90 -21.44
C SER A 146 8.81 -5.77 -21.05
N GLU A 147 7.58 -6.07 -20.62
CA GLU A 147 6.59 -5.06 -20.23
C GLU A 147 6.90 -4.48 -18.85
N SER A 148 6.78 -3.16 -18.72
CA SER A 148 6.82 -2.45 -17.44
C SER A 148 5.42 -2.23 -16.90
N LYS A 149 5.26 -2.31 -15.57
CA LYS A 149 4.01 -2.06 -14.85
C LYS A 149 4.27 -1.24 -13.60
N GLU A 150 3.35 -0.34 -13.31
CA GLU A 150 3.35 0.50 -12.12
C GLU A 150 2.27 0.04 -11.14
N PHE A 151 2.57 0.16 -9.85
CA PHE A 151 1.69 -0.21 -8.75
C PHE A 151 1.70 0.86 -7.68
N ASP A 152 0.51 1.32 -7.32
CA ASP A 152 0.29 2.18 -6.16
C ASP A 152 -0.40 1.38 -5.05
N LEU A 153 0.21 1.40 -3.87
CA LEU A 153 -0.30 0.73 -2.70
C LEU A 153 -0.46 1.75 -1.58
N PHE A 154 -1.62 1.70 -0.91
CA PHE A 154 -1.90 2.51 0.26
C PHE A 154 -2.09 1.61 1.47
N THR A 155 -1.41 1.92 2.57
CA THR A 155 -1.50 1.15 3.81
C THR A 155 -1.48 2.08 5.01
N PRO A 156 -2.24 1.77 6.08
CA PRO A 156 -2.16 2.53 7.33
C PRO A 156 -0.82 2.32 8.07
N LEU A 157 0.02 1.39 7.61
CA LEU A 157 1.23 0.98 8.31
C LEU A 157 2.49 1.70 7.77
N ALA A 158 3.24 2.33 8.66
CA ALA A 158 4.43 3.14 8.34
C ALA A 158 5.63 2.33 7.82
N PRO A 159 6.37 2.76 6.78
CA PRO A 159 7.48 2.01 6.18
C PRO A 159 8.49 1.37 7.13
N SER A 160 8.82 2.01 8.26
CA SER A 160 9.57 1.41 9.36
C SER A 160 8.85 1.62 10.70
N ARG A 161 8.98 0.68 11.64
CA ARG A 161 8.48 0.83 13.03
C ARG A 161 9.47 1.60 13.88
N VAL A 162 10.77 1.39 13.63
CA VAL A 162 11.87 2.10 14.29
C VAL A 162 12.34 3.22 13.39
N VAL A 163 12.30 4.44 13.90
CA VAL A 163 12.98 5.60 13.31
C VAL A 163 14.17 5.91 14.20
N ASP A 164 15.34 6.03 13.59
CA ASP A 164 16.54 6.44 14.31
C ASP A 164 16.41 7.92 14.69
N ALA A 165 16.18 8.20 15.97
CA ALA A 165 16.02 9.55 16.48
C ALA A 165 17.30 10.39 16.31
N SER A 166 18.47 9.75 16.16
CA SER A 166 19.72 10.48 15.91
C SER A 166 19.80 11.08 14.51
N LYS A 167 18.95 10.62 13.58
CA LYS A 167 18.78 11.17 12.22
C LYS A 167 17.57 12.08 12.09
N ALA A 168 16.87 12.37 13.19
CA ALA A 168 15.69 13.23 13.19
C ALA A 168 16.11 14.69 12.93
N GLY A 169 15.87 15.16 11.70
CA GLY A 169 16.23 16.51 11.27
C GLY A 169 17.10 16.54 10.00
N ASP A 170 17.76 15.43 9.70
CA ASP A 170 18.46 15.26 8.43
C ASP A 170 17.46 14.99 7.32
N LYS A 171 17.62 15.67 6.18
CA LYS A 171 16.86 15.30 4.97
C LYS A 171 17.20 13.84 4.66
N PRO A 172 16.19 12.97 4.45
CA PRO A 172 16.46 11.60 4.04
C PRO A 172 17.34 11.64 2.80
N LYS A 173 18.54 11.07 2.91
CA LYS A 173 19.41 10.92 1.74
C LYS A 173 18.69 9.99 0.78
N GLU A 174 18.79 10.25 -0.51
CA GLU A 174 18.11 9.46 -1.56
C GLU A 174 18.39 7.95 -1.45
N ASN A 175 19.55 7.60 -0.87
CA ASN A 175 20.01 6.22 -0.63
C ASN A 175 19.60 5.61 0.73
N SER A 176 18.90 6.34 1.61
CA SER A 176 18.35 5.79 2.86
C SER A 176 16.92 5.27 2.69
N ILE A 177 16.38 5.36 1.48
CA ILE A 177 15.10 4.77 1.09
C ILE A 177 15.36 3.26 0.98
N GLY A 178 14.66 2.44 1.77
CA GLY A 178 14.92 1.01 1.87
C GLY A 178 14.88 0.26 0.53
N SER A 179 15.34 -0.98 0.52
CA SER A 179 15.40 -1.81 -0.69
C SER A 179 14.12 -2.61 -0.91
N ILE A 180 13.81 -2.90 -2.17
CA ILE A 180 12.72 -3.78 -2.58
C ILE A 180 13.30 -5.13 -2.95
N VAL A 181 12.72 -6.19 -2.40
CA VAL A 181 13.15 -7.55 -2.72
C VAL A 181 11.98 -8.36 -3.28
N ILE A 182 12.14 -8.83 -4.52
CA ILE A 182 11.20 -9.77 -5.14
C ILE A 182 11.40 -11.15 -4.52
N ASN A 183 10.31 -11.73 -4.04
CA ASN A 183 10.30 -12.96 -3.28
C ASN A 183 9.66 -14.14 -4.02
N LYS A 184 8.66 -13.86 -4.85
CA LYS A 184 7.95 -14.86 -5.66
C LYS A 184 7.47 -14.25 -6.96
N ILE A 185 7.51 -15.03 -8.04
CA ILE A 185 6.88 -14.70 -9.31
C ILE A 185 6.09 -15.93 -9.74
N GLU A 186 4.80 -15.77 -10.01
CA GLU A 186 3.96 -16.79 -10.62
C GLU A 186 3.71 -16.43 -12.08
N TYR A 187 3.91 -17.38 -12.97
CA TYR A 187 3.71 -17.19 -14.39
C TYR A 187 2.36 -17.76 -14.84
N MET A 188 1.88 -17.31 -15.99
CA MET A 188 0.63 -17.77 -16.60
C MET A 188 0.67 -19.26 -16.99
N ASP A 189 1.86 -19.84 -17.21
CA ASP A 189 2.07 -21.26 -17.49
C ASP A 189 2.04 -22.14 -16.23
N GLY A 190 1.83 -21.54 -15.04
CA GLY A 190 1.81 -22.24 -13.75
C GLY A 190 3.20 -22.46 -13.14
N SER A 191 4.28 -22.10 -13.84
CA SER A 191 5.62 -22.12 -13.24
C SER A 191 5.75 -21.02 -12.18
N VAL A 192 6.66 -21.24 -11.22
CA VAL A 192 6.87 -20.34 -10.09
C VAL A 192 8.36 -20.17 -9.85
N TRP A 193 8.82 -18.91 -9.84
CA TRP A 193 10.12 -18.55 -9.30
C TRP A 193 9.96 -18.12 -7.85
N LYS A 194 10.86 -18.57 -6.97
CA LYS A 194 10.84 -18.23 -5.54
C LYS A 194 12.25 -17.95 -5.05
N ARG A 195 12.41 -16.86 -4.29
CA ARG A 195 13.68 -16.53 -3.64
C ARG A 195 14.06 -17.64 -2.65
N PRO A 196 15.29 -18.18 -2.72
CA PRO A 196 15.78 -19.16 -1.74
C PRO A 196 15.68 -18.61 -0.31
N GLY A 197 15.26 -19.45 0.63
CA GLY A 197 15.13 -19.07 2.05
C GLY A 197 13.96 -18.11 2.35
N TRP A 198 13.16 -17.70 1.38
CA TRP A 198 11.96 -16.91 1.67
C TRP A 198 10.82 -17.80 2.20
N ASN A 199 10.31 -17.44 3.36
CA ASN A 199 9.08 -17.99 3.93
C ASN A 199 7.94 -16.97 3.70
N PRO A 200 6.89 -17.29 2.92
CA PRO A 200 5.76 -16.39 2.77
C PRO A 200 5.15 -16.15 4.14
N ALA A 201 5.17 -14.90 4.63
CA ALA A 201 4.16 -14.54 5.62
C ALA A 201 2.81 -14.80 4.92
N THR A 202 1.97 -15.59 5.57
CA THR A 202 0.91 -16.38 4.94
C THR A 202 -0.13 -15.52 4.21
N PHE A 203 0.10 -15.21 2.94
CA PHE A 203 -0.98 -14.82 2.04
C PHE A 203 -1.92 -16.01 1.91
N THR A 204 -3.11 -15.92 2.48
CA THR A 204 -4.12 -16.98 2.32
C THR A 204 -4.62 -16.97 0.87
N ALA A 205 -4.98 -18.14 0.34
CA ALA A 205 -5.54 -18.25 -1.00
C ALA A 205 -6.78 -17.34 -1.17
N ASP A 206 -7.61 -17.25 -0.13
CA ASP A 206 -8.78 -16.35 -0.08
C ASP A 206 -8.38 -14.86 -0.21
N ALA A 207 -7.34 -14.42 0.50
CA ALA A 207 -6.85 -13.04 0.40
C ALA A 207 -6.33 -12.73 -1.00
N THR A 208 -5.55 -13.64 -1.59
CA THR A 208 -4.99 -13.46 -2.95
C THR A 208 -6.03 -13.55 -4.06
N GLY A 209 -7.09 -14.36 -3.87
CA GLY A 209 -8.14 -14.55 -4.87
C GLY A 209 -9.04 -13.34 -5.05
N LYS A 210 -9.09 -12.43 -4.06
CA LYS A 210 -9.87 -11.19 -4.09
C LYS A 210 -9.12 -10.02 -4.74
N VAL A 211 -7.85 -10.19 -5.10
CA VAL A 211 -7.01 -9.12 -5.66
C VAL A 211 -7.33 -8.93 -7.14
N ALA A 212 -7.78 -7.74 -7.51
CA ALA A 212 -7.99 -7.37 -8.90
C ALA A 212 -6.65 -7.24 -9.66
N THR A 213 -6.68 -7.47 -10.97
CA THR A 213 -5.48 -7.27 -11.81
C THR A 213 -5.03 -5.81 -11.78
N GLY A 214 -3.72 -5.59 -11.61
CA GLY A 214 -3.12 -4.27 -11.44
C GLY A 214 -3.21 -3.72 -10.02
N LYS A 215 -3.68 -4.51 -9.05
CA LYS A 215 -3.72 -4.15 -7.64
C LYS A 215 -2.80 -5.04 -6.82
N CYS A 216 -2.44 -4.53 -5.65
CA CYS A 216 -1.67 -5.24 -4.66
C CYS A 216 -2.33 -5.17 -3.30
N ILE A 217 -2.03 -6.15 -2.46
CA ILE A 217 -2.39 -6.19 -1.05
C ILE A 217 -1.12 -6.31 -0.21
N GLY A 218 -1.12 -5.72 0.98
CA GLY A 218 -0.01 -5.80 1.93
C GLY A 218 -0.42 -6.56 3.20
N LEU A 219 0.55 -7.25 3.79
CA LEU A 219 0.49 -7.83 5.14
C LEU A 219 1.31 -6.98 6.12
#